data_AF-A0A3B0VB00-F1
#
_entry.id   AF-A0A3B0VB00-F1
#
_cell.length_a   1.000
_cell.length_b   1.000
_cell.length_c   1.000
_cell.angle_alpha   90.00
_cell.angle_beta   90.00
_cell.angle_gamma   90.00
#
_symmetry.space_group_name_H-M   'P 1'
#
loop_
_entity.id
_entity.type
_entity.pdbx_description
1 polymer ?
#
loop_
_entity_poly.entity_id
_entity_poly.type
_entity_poly.pdbx_seq_one_letter_code
_entity_poly.pdbx_strand_id
1 'polypeptide(L)'
;MFEAILFDFDGTLVDFVDSDIQSLKWLHAHVSASVPFEDFLETAVNEIMRFHQLVDEKHIDPLLMHEFRLKHTFSKHQIVWHSDYLNLYKNRLVAACIPFAGVEALLCSAKKKVKLGLVTNAYDGQAQRKRIKSSGLEKFFDSIIIAGEVGIYKPDPTIFSYALKSIQADPSKTLFIGDSIKHDIVGANTVGMTTILFRKQVNNRPHGADYAVVGIEALRDLLNILIRPQ
;
A
#
# COMPACT_ATOMS: atom_id res chain seq x y z
N MET A 1 15.73 -18.49 13.19
CA MET A 1 14.83 -18.77 12.05
C MET A 1 13.55 -17.98 12.30
N PHE A 2 12.95 -17.38 11.27
CA PHE A 2 11.81 -16.49 11.44
C PHE A 2 10.51 -17.29 11.60
N GLU A 3 9.61 -16.79 12.46
CA GLU A 3 8.35 -17.45 12.83
C GLU A 3 7.12 -16.66 12.33
N ALA A 4 7.33 -15.40 11.93
CA ALA A 4 6.30 -14.54 11.39
C ALA A 4 6.83 -13.61 10.30
N ILE A 5 5.92 -13.16 9.43
CA ILE A 5 6.17 -12.14 8.42
C ILE A 5 5.05 -11.12 8.47
N LEU A 6 5.40 -9.84 8.59
CA LEU A 6 4.50 -8.71 8.37
C LEU A 6 4.80 -8.10 7.00
N PHE A 7 3.75 -7.85 6.23
CA PHE A 7 3.83 -7.22 4.92
C PHE A 7 3.23 -5.83 4.96
N ASP A 8 3.84 -4.89 4.24
CA ASP A 8 3.12 -3.77 3.67
C ASP A 8 2.20 -4.23 2.51
N PHE A 9 1.22 -3.41 2.12
CA PHE A 9 0.28 -3.73 1.06
C PHE A 9 0.60 -2.99 -0.25
N ASP A 10 0.48 -1.66 -0.25
CA ASP A 10 0.55 -0.82 -1.44
C ASP A 10 1.99 -0.58 -1.87
N GLY A 11 2.36 -1.04 -3.07
CA GLY A 11 3.75 -0.99 -3.55
C GLY A 11 4.52 -2.29 -3.29
N THR A 12 4.05 -3.11 -2.34
CA THR A 12 4.66 -4.38 -1.94
C THR A 12 3.93 -5.61 -2.50
N LEU A 13 2.61 -5.70 -2.29
CA LEU A 13 1.77 -6.83 -2.74
C LEU A 13 0.88 -6.47 -3.92
N VAL A 14 0.47 -5.21 -4.01
CA VAL A 14 -0.38 -4.66 -5.07
C VAL A 14 0.21 -3.37 -5.62
N ASP A 15 -0.24 -2.96 -6.80
CA ASP A 15 0.14 -1.67 -7.39
C ASP A 15 -0.94 -0.60 -7.18
N PHE A 16 -0.77 0.25 -6.15
CA PHE A 16 -1.67 1.38 -5.95
C PHE A 16 -1.65 2.35 -7.13
N VAL A 17 -0.47 2.65 -7.66
CA VAL A 17 -0.30 3.65 -8.73
C VAL A 17 -1.01 3.19 -10.00
N ASP A 18 -0.86 1.91 -10.37
CA ASP A 18 -1.59 1.35 -11.50
C ASP A 18 -3.11 1.34 -11.25
N SER A 19 -3.55 0.92 -10.05
CA SER A 19 -4.97 0.95 -9.67
C SER A 19 -5.57 2.35 -9.81
N ASP A 20 -4.81 3.36 -9.39
CA ASP A 20 -5.20 4.77 -9.45
C ASP A 20 -5.29 5.27 -10.91
N ILE A 21 -4.26 5.03 -11.71
CA ILE A 21 -4.22 5.39 -13.14
C ILE A 21 -5.38 4.74 -13.89
N GLN A 22 -5.64 3.44 -13.68
CA GLN A 22 -6.76 2.74 -14.31
C GLN A 22 -8.12 3.33 -13.90
N SER A 23 -8.23 3.79 -12.66
CA SER A 23 -9.47 4.40 -12.14
C SER A 23 -9.71 5.79 -12.69
N LEU A 24 -8.66 6.61 -12.79
CA LEU A 24 -8.70 7.92 -13.43
C LEU A 24 -9.00 7.79 -14.93
N LYS A 25 -8.38 6.83 -15.62
CA LYS A 25 -8.61 6.58 -17.05
C LYS A 25 -10.05 6.17 -17.32
N TRP A 26 -10.60 5.31 -16.47
CA TRP A 26 -12.00 4.92 -16.57
C TRP A 26 -12.94 6.11 -16.33
N LEU A 27 -12.68 6.93 -15.29
CA LEU A 27 -13.51 8.09 -14.99
C LEU A 27 -13.46 9.12 -16.12
N HIS A 28 -12.26 9.41 -16.64
CA HIS A 28 -12.02 10.29 -17.79
C HIS A 28 -12.88 9.88 -19.00
N ALA A 29 -12.88 8.59 -19.35
CA ALA A 29 -13.71 8.06 -20.42
C ALA A 29 -15.21 8.11 -20.08
N HIS A 30 -15.58 7.78 -18.83
CA HIS A 30 -16.97 7.78 -18.37
C HIS A 30 -17.63 9.15 -18.49
N VAL A 31 -16.90 10.22 -18.14
CA VAL A 31 -17.39 11.60 -18.26
C VAL A 31 -17.22 12.20 -19.66
N SER A 32 -16.71 11.41 -20.62
CA SER A 32 -16.44 11.84 -21.99
C SER A 32 -15.58 13.12 -22.06
N ALA A 33 -14.55 13.19 -21.21
CA ALA A 33 -13.68 14.35 -21.12
C ALA A 33 -12.95 14.58 -22.46
N SER A 34 -13.00 15.82 -22.96
CA SER A 34 -12.38 16.21 -24.23
C SER A 34 -10.86 16.44 -24.13
N VAL A 35 -10.36 16.72 -22.93
CA VAL A 35 -8.92 16.85 -22.67
C VAL A 35 -8.22 15.50 -22.87
N PRO A 36 -7.00 15.44 -23.43
CA PRO A 36 -6.19 14.23 -23.44
C PRO A 36 -6.04 13.62 -22.05
N PHE A 37 -5.99 12.28 -21.97
CA PHE A 37 -5.91 11.59 -20.68
C PHE A 37 -4.60 11.91 -19.96
N GLU A 38 -3.52 12.11 -20.70
CA GLU A 38 -2.19 12.44 -20.18
C GLU A 38 -2.22 13.75 -19.39
N ASP A 39 -2.85 14.80 -19.94
CA ASP A 39 -2.98 16.11 -19.28
C ASP A 39 -3.93 16.05 -18.08
N PHE A 40 -4.99 15.24 -18.17
CA PHE A 40 -5.91 14.98 -17.06
C PHE A 40 -5.19 14.28 -15.90
N LEU A 41 -4.40 13.26 -16.20
CA LEU A 41 -3.61 12.50 -15.24
C LEU A 41 -2.53 13.38 -14.60
N GLU A 42 -1.77 14.14 -15.39
CA GLU A 42 -0.76 15.08 -14.88
C GLU A 42 -1.38 16.05 -13.88
N THR A 43 -2.54 16.61 -14.22
CA THR A 43 -3.27 17.52 -13.34
C THR A 43 -3.72 16.81 -12.06
N ALA A 44 -4.27 15.60 -12.14
CA ALA A 44 -4.68 14.82 -10.97
C ALA A 44 -3.50 14.51 -10.05
N VAL A 45 -2.34 14.16 -10.60
CA VAL A 45 -1.10 13.92 -9.83
C VAL A 45 -0.63 15.20 -9.14
N ASN A 46 -0.62 16.32 -9.86
CA ASN A 46 -0.23 17.62 -9.30
C ASN A 46 -1.13 18.05 -8.14
N GLU A 47 -2.45 17.81 -8.23
CA GLU A 47 -3.38 18.13 -7.14
C GLU A 47 -3.23 17.18 -5.92
N ILE A 48 -2.80 15.92 -6.10
CA ILE A 48 -2.41 15.05 -4.98
C ILE A 48 -1.18 15.61 -4.27
N MET A 49 -0.15 15.99 -5.03
CA MET A 49 1.08 16.54 -4.46
C MET A 49 0.82 17.83 -3.67
N ARG A 50 -0.02 18.70 -4.23
CA ARG A 50 -0.53 19.89 -3.53
C ARG A 50 -1.30 19.53 -2.27
N PHE A 51 -2.17 18.52 -2.32
CA PHE A 51 -2.93 18.08 -1.15
C PHE A 51 -2.02 17.57 -0.02
N HIS A 52 -0.96 16.81 -0.34
CA HIS A 52 0.00 16.35 0.66
C HIS A 52 0.70 17.52 1.39
N GLN A 53 1.04 18.60 0.68
CA GLN A 53 1.57 19.81 1.31
C GLN A 53 0.58 20.42 2.31
N LEU A 54 -0.71 20.49 1.95
CA LEU A 54 -1.76 21.03 2.83
C LEU A 54 -1.99 20.17 4.08
N VAL A 55 -1.87 18.84 3.94
CA VAL A 55 -1.94 17.90 5.07
C VAL A 55 -0.74 18.04 6.00
N ASP A 56 0.47 18.17 5.45
CA ASP A 56 1.69 18.35 6.24
C ASP A 56 1.65 19.64 7.07
N GLU A 57 1.00 20.67 6.53
CA GLU A 57 0.74 21.93 7.24
C GLU A 57 -0.50 21.86 8.18
N LYS A 58 -1.13 20.68 8.31
CA LYS A 58 -2.31 20.35 9.16
C LYS A 58 -3.58 21.15 8.86
N HIS A 59 -3.71 21.68 7.65
CA HIS A 59 -4.87 22.51 7.30
C HIS A 59 -6.11 21.73 6.88
N ILE A 60 -5.99 20.44 6.53
CA ILE A 60 -7.08 19.66 5.90
C ILE A 60 -7.08 18.20 6.37
N ASP A 61 -8.29 17.63 6.50
CA ASP A 61 -8.50 16.20 6.75
C ASP A 61 -8.01 15.33 5.58
N PRO A 62 -7.06 14.40 5.79
CA PRO A 62 -6.55 13.51 4.75
C PRO A 62 -7.60 12.67 4.01
N LEU A 63 -8.76 12.40 4.63
CA LEU A 63 -9.87 11.67 3.99
C LEU A 63 -10.44 12.40 2.76
N LEU A 64 -10.22 13.71 2.68
CA LEU A 64 -10.68 14.54 1.57
C LEU A 64 -9.78 14.46 0.34
N MET A 65 -8.65 13.74 0.37
CA MET A 65 -7.64 13.74 -0.69
C MET A 65 -8.23 13.47 -2.08
N HIS A 66 -9.00 12.39 -2.23
CA HIS A 66 -9.56 12.01 -3.52
C HIS A 66 -10.63 12.99 -4.00
N GLU A 67 -11.46 13.52 -3.10
CA GLU A 67 -12.46 14.51 -3.48
C GLU A 67 -11.80 15.83 -3.89
N PHE A 68 -10.85 16.30 -3.08
CA PHE A 68 -10.07 17.50 -3.33
C PHE A 68 -9.41 17.41 -4.70
N ARG A 69 -8.62 16.35 -4.94
CA ARG A 69 -7.87 16.24 -6.21
C ARG A 69 -8.82 16.22 -7.40
N LEU A 70 -9.90 15.42 -7.34
CA LEU A 70 -10.79 15.25 -8.48
C LEU A 70 -11.55 16.54 -8.79
N LYS A 71 -12.09 17.23 -7.77
CA LYS A 71 -12.75 18.53 -7.98
C LYS A 71 -11.82 19.54 -8.66
N HIS A 72 -10.56 19.61 -8.23
CA HIS A 72 -9.59 20.54 -8.80
C HIS A 72 -9.17 20.14 -10.22
N THR A 73 -8.97 18.85 -10.49
CA THR A 73 -8.71 18.35 -11.84
C THR A 73 -9.86 18.69 -12.79
N PHE A 74 -11.09 18.42 -12.37
CA PHE A 74 -12.29 18.71 -13.17
C PHE A 74 -12.43 20.21 -13.42
N SER A 75 -12.25 21.04 -12.39
CA SER A 75 -12.31 22.50 -12.52
C SER A 75 -11.25 23.05 -13.48
N LYS A 76 -10.01 22.55 -13.43
CA LYS A 76 -8.91 23.00 -14.32
C LYS A 76 -9.19 22.68 -15.79
N HIS A 77 -9.87 21.57 -16.04
CA HIS A 77 -10.22 21.12 -17.39
C HIS A 77 -11.64 21.52 -17.82
N GLN A 78 -12.30 22.40 -17.06
CA GLN A 78 -13.65 22.88 -17.34
C GLN A 78 -14.70 21.76 -17.46
N ILE A 79 -14.50 20.66 -16.73
CA ILE A 79 -15.41 19.52 -16.67
C ILE A 79 -16.40 19.75 -15.52
N VAL A 80 -17.69 19.52 -15.78
CA VAL A 80 -18.72 19.62 -14.73
C VAL A 80 -18.52 18.54 -13.69
N TRP A 81 -18.41 18.94 -12.41
CA TRP A 81 -18.28 18.01 -11.28
C TRP A 81 -19.66 17.54 -10.80
N HIS A 82 -19.81 16.22 -10.66
CA HIS A 82 -20.93 15.60 -9.97
C HIS A 82 -20.42 14.79 -8.76
N SER A 83 -21.15 14.84 -7.65
CA SER A 83 -20.69 14.25 -6.38
C SER A 83 -20.58 12.72 -6.40
N ASP A 84 -21.35 12.05 -7.27
CA ASP A 84 -21.31 10.61 -7.49
C ASP A 84 -20.01 10.14 -8.15
N TYR A 85 -19.31 10.99 -8.90
CA TYR A 85 -18.04 10.67 -9.56
C TYR A 85 -16.95 10.25 -8.58
N LEU A 86 -16.96 10.78 -7.34
CA LEU A 86 -16.06 10.32 -6.29
C LEU A 86 -16.29 8.85 -5.97
N ASN A 87 -17.56 8.43 -5.84
CA ASN A 87 -17.90 7.05 -5.55
C ASN A 87 -17.60 6.13 -6.74
N LEU A 88 -17.86 6.58 -7.97
CA LEU A 88 -17.50 5.83 -9.17
C LEU A 88 -15.99 5.57 -9.25
N TYR A 89 -15.19 6.61 -9.01
CA TYR A 89 -13.73 6.50 -8.93
C TYR A 89 -13.29 5.54 -7.82
N LYS A 90 -13.81 5.70 -6.58
CA LYS A 90 -13.46 4.84 -5.45
C LYS A 90 -13.84 3.37 -5.71
N ASN A 91 -14.99 3.11 -6.31
CA ASN A 91 -15.42 1.76 -6.68
C ASN A 91 -14.47 1.16 -7.73
N ARG A 92 -14.03 1.96 -8.70
CA ARG A 92 -13.05 1.51 -9.69
C ARG A 92 -11.68 1.24 -9.07
N LEU A 93 -11.26 2.05 -8.10
CA LEU A 93 -10.01 1.86 -7.35
C LEU A 93 -9.99 0.54 -6.57
N VAL A 94 -11.13 0.13 -6.03
CA VAL A 94 -11.30 -1.19 -5.41
C VAL A 94 -11.21 -2.29 -6.45
N ALA A 95 -11.94 -2.17 -7.56
CA ALA A 95 -11.97 -3.18 -8.62
C ALA A 95 -10.64 -3.35 -9.37
N ALA A 96 -9.83 -2.28 -9.47
CA ALA A 96 -8.53 -2.29 -10.11
C ALA A 96 -7.40 -2.79 -9.21
N CYS A 97 -7.69 -3.15 -7.94
CA CYS A 97 -6.70 -3.63 -6.99
C CYS A 97 -6.29 -5.09 -7.30
N ILE A 98 -5.26 -5.24 -8.12
CA ILE A 98 -4.76 -6.54 -8.57
C ILE A 98 -3.38 -6.82 -7.91
N PRO A 99 -3.18 -8.01 -7.31
CA PRO A 99 -1.86 -8.42 -6.79
C PRO A 99 -0.80 -8.53 -7.89
N PHE A 100 0.47 -8.29 -7.53
CA PHE A 100 1.57 -8.62 -8.44
C PHE A 100 1.58 -10.11 -8.78
N ALA A 101 2.03 -10.43 -9.99
CA ALA A 101 2.18 -11.81 -10.43
C ALA A 101 3.03 -12.61 -9.42
N GLY A 102 2.52 -13.76 -8.99
CA GLY A 102 3.20 -14.65 -8.04
C GLY A 102 2.95 -14.34 -6.55
N VAL A 103 2.33 -13.22 -6.20
CA VAL A 103 2.03 -12.87 -4.78
C VAL A 103 1.16 -13.92 -4.11
N GLU A 104 0.10 -14.38 -4.77
CA GLU A 104 -0.79 -15.39 -4.19
C GLU A 104 -0.05 -16.70 -3.89
N ALA A 105 0.81 -17.16 -4.80
CA ALA A 105 1.62 -18.36 -4.61
C ALA A 105 2.65 -18.19 -3.49
N LEU A 106 3.28 -17.01 -3.39
CA LEU A 106 4.22 -16.66 -2.34
C LEU A 106 3.54 -16.70 -0.97
N LEU A 107 2.41 -16.01 -0.80
CA LEU A 107 1.66 -15.98 0.46
C LEU A 107 1.13 -17.36 0.84
N CYS A 108 0.63 -18.14 -0.13
CA CYS A 108 0.18 -19.51 0.09
C CYS A 108 1.31 -20.42 0.61
N SER A 109 2.52 -20.28 0.05
CA SER A 109 3.70 -21.03 0.52
C SER A 109 4.15 -20.59 1.92
N ALA A 110 4.20 -19.28 2.16
CA ALA A 110 4.64 -18.72 3.44
C ALA A 110 3.67 -19.06 4.58
N LYS A 111 2.35 -18.98 4.36
CA LYS A 111 1.32 -19.27 5.37
C LYS A 111 1.41 -20.69 5.94
N LYS A 112 1.97 -21.64 5.19
CA LYS A 112 2.17 -23.03 5.65
C LYS A 112 3.30 -23.17 6.67
N LYS A 113 4.16 -22.15 6.81
CA LYS A 113 5.41 -22.21 7.58
C LYS A 113 5.43 -21.22 8.74
N VAL A 114 4.82 -20.05 8.56
CA VAL A 114 4.91 -18.91 9.49
C VAL A 114 3.59 -18.15 9.55
N LYS A 115 3.39 -17.39 10.63
CA LYS A 115 2.26 -16.46 10.76
C LYS A 115 2.43 -15.28 9.80
N LEU A 116 1.35 -14.84 9.18
CA LEU A 116 1.36 -13.71 8.25
C LEU A 116 0.51 -12.57 8.79
N GLY A 117 1.06 -11.36 8.83
CA GLY A 117 0.29 -10.15 9.10
C GLY A 117 0.43 -9.12 7.98
N LEU A 118 -0.53 -8.21 7.91
CA LEU A 118 -0.52 -7.07 6.98
C LEU A 118 -0.56 -5.77 7.79
N VAL A 119 0.28 -4.80 7.44
CA VAL A 119 0.35 -3.48 8.06
C VAL A 119 0.45 -2.41 6.97
N THR A 120 -0.64 -1.68 6.74
CA THR A 120 -0.75 -0.73 5.62
C THR A 120 -1.08 0.67 6.10
N ASN A 121 -0.44 1.67 5.49
CA ASN A 121 -0.83 3.07 5.66
C ASN A 121 -1.98 3.39 4.71
N ALA A 122 -3.15 3.71 5.26
CA ALA A 122 -4.27 4.29 4.51
C ALA A 122 -5.11 5.11 5.49
N TYR A 123 -5.49 6.33 5.09
CA TYR A 123 -6.35 7.19 5.90
C TYR A 123 -7.79 6.66 5.95
N ASP A 124 -8.35 6.29 4.80
CA ASP A 124 -9.69 5.68 4.69
C ASP A 124 -9.60 4.16 4.95
N GLY A 125 -9.73 3.79 6.23
CA GLY A 125 -9.63 2.40 6.67
C GLY A 125 -10.63 1.47 6.00
N GLN A 126 -11.87 1.93 5.81
CA GLN A 126 -12.92 1.14 5.17
C GLN A 126 -12.66 0.92 3.68
N ALA A 127 -12.20 1.95 2.96
CA ALA A 127 -11.83 1.80 1.56
C ALA A 127 -10.64 0.83 1.40
N GLN A 128 -9.63 0.93 2.27
CA GLN A 128 -8.48 0.02 2.23
C GLN A 128 -8.88 -1.42 2.54
N ARG A 129 -9.77 -1.65 3.51
CA ARG A 129 -10.31 -2.98 3.80
C ARG A 129 -11.00 -3.58 2.56
N LYS A 130 -11.80 -2.79 1.85
CA LYS A 130 -12.45 -3.21 0.59
C LYS A 130 -11.43 -3.57 -0.48
N ARG A 131 -10.34 -2.80 -0.64
CA ARG A 131 -9.25 -3.11 -1.58
C ARG A 131 -8.57 -4.43 -1.24
N ILE A 132 -8.19 -4.63 0.03
CA ILE A 132 -7.57 -5.88 0.50
C ILE A 132 -8.49 -7.08 0.22
N LYS A 133 -9.77 -6.97 0.55
CA LYS A 133 -10.76 -8.02 0.25
C LYS A 133 -10.91 -8.27 -1.25
N SER A 134 -11.03 -7.22 -2.05
CA SER A 134 -11.20 -7.31 -3.51
C SER A 134 -9.99 -7.94 -4.21
N SER A 135 -8.79 -7.71 -3.68
CA SER A 135 -7.56 -8.35 -4.19
C SER A 135 -7.49 -9.87 -3.95
N GLY A 136 -8.38 -10.42 -3.10
CA GLY A 136 -8.38 -11.83 -2.72
C GLY A 136 -7.30 -12.24 -1.73
N LEU A 137 -6.49 -11.29 -1.23
CA LEU A 137 -5.35 -11.55 -0.35
C LEU A 137 -5.71 -11.66 1.14
N GLU A 138 -6.88 -11.13 1.55
CA GLU A 138 -7.34 -11.13 2.95
C GLU A 138 -7.20 -12.50 3.64
N LYS A 139 -7.56 -13.57 2.92
CA LYS A 139 -7.52 -14.97 3.41
C LYS A 139 -6.14 -15.45 3.88
N PHE A 140 -5.06 -14.80 3.47
CA PHE A 140 -3.71 -15.22 3.82
C PHE A 140 -3.24 -14.71 5.18
N PHE A 141 -3.79 -13.62 5.67
CA PHE A 141 -3.28 -12.96 6.88
C PHE A 141 -4.03 -13.40 8.13
N ASP A 142 -3.27 -13.64 9.20
CA ASP A 142 -3.77 -13.91 10.54
C ASP A 142 -4.21 -12.60 11.23
N SER A 143 -3.64 -11.47 10.80
CA SER A 143 -4.04 -10.13 11.25
C SER A 143 -3.82 -9.09 10.15
N ILE A 144 -4.71 -8.10 10.09
CA ILE A 144 -4.65 -7.00 9.13
C ILE A 144 -4.84 -5.69 9.88
N ILE A 145 -3.76 -4.91 9.98
CA ILE A 145 -3.71 -3.61 10.61
C ILE A 145 -3.71 -2.52 9.54
N ILE A 146 -4.73 -1.66 9.60
CA ILE A 146 -4.88 -0.53 8.69
C ILE A 146 -4.74 0.74 9.53
N ALA A 147 -3.77 1.59 9.19
CA ALA A 147 -3.42 2.75 9.99
C ALA A 147 -4.62 3.67 10.32
N GLY A 148 -5.49 3.94 9.34
CA GLY A 148 -6.69 4.77 9.52
C GLY A 148 -7.76 4.19 10.43
N GLU A 149 -7.74 2.89 10.71
CA GLU A 149 -8.67 2.27 11.68
C GLU A 149 -8.15 2.35 13.12
N VAL A 150 -6.83 2.38 13.29
CA VAL A 150 -6.17 2.42 14.61
C VAL A 150 -5.65 3.81 15.00
N GLY A 151 -5.61 4.75 14.05
CA GLY A 151 -5.15 6.12 14.27
C GLY A 151 -3.62 6.28 14.42
N ILE A 152 -2.85 5.24 14.10
CA ILE A 152 -1.39 5.19 14.22
C ILE A 152 -0.83 4.83 12.85
N TYR A 153 0.15 5.59 12.36
CA TYR A 153 0.65 5.48 10.98
C TYR A 153 2.13 5.16 10.95
N LYS A 154 2.55 4.32 10.00
CA LYS A 154 3.98 4.10 9.71
C LYS A 154 4.63 5.43 9.29
N PRO A 155 5.82 5.81 9.82
CA PRO A 155 6.78 4.94 10.51
C PRO A 155 6.72 4.91 12.03
N ASP A 156 5.63 5.36 12.66
CA ASP A 156 5.51 5.29 14.13
C ASP A 156 5.73 3.83 14.61
N PRO A 157 6.73 3.56 15.46
CA PRO A 157 7.04 2.20 15.92
C PRO A 157 5.87 1.53 16.65
N THR A 158 4.91 2.30 17.15
CA THR A 158 3.73 1.80 17.85
C THR A 158 2.85 0.94 16.94
N ILE A 159 2.73 1.25 15.65
CA ILE A 159 1.91 0.43 14.73
C ILE A 159 2.53 -0.96 14.50
N PHE A 160 3.86 -1.05 14.42
CA PHE A 160 4.58 -2.31 14.28
C PHE A 160 4.47 -3.14 15.56
N SER A 161 4.65 -2.50 16.71
CA SER A 161 4.44 -3.13 18.03
C SER A 161 3.01 -3.65 18.19
N TYR A 162 2.02 -2.89 17.73
CA TYR A 162 0.61 -3.30 17.73
C TYR A 162 0.39 -4.52 16.82
N ALA A 163 0.95 -4.51 15.61
CA ALA A 163 0.86 -5.62 14.68
C ALA A 163 1.51 -6.90 15.24
N LEU A 164 2.72 -6.82 15.80
CA LEU A 164 3.40 -7.94 16.45
C LEU A 164 2.56 -8.55 17.58
N LYS A 165 1.95 -7.71 18.43
CA LYS A 165 1.04 -8.17 19.49
C LYS A 165 -0.19 -8.88 18.92
N SER A 166 -0.77 -8.35 17.83
CA SER A 166 -1.98 -8.93 17.22
C SER A 166 -1.78 -10.36 16.69
N ILE A 167 -0.56 -10.71 16.26
CA ILE A 167 -0.22 -12.07 15.81
C ILE A 167 0.59 -12.86 16.85
N GLN A 168 0.83 -12.29 18.04
CA GLN A 168 1.66 -12.88 19.10
C GLN A 168 3.03 -13.34 18.57
N ALA A 169 3.76 -12.42 17.93
CA ALA A 169 5.07 -12.69 17.36
C ALA A 169 6.18 -11.93 18.11
N ASP A 170 7.35 -12.55 18.21
CA ASP A 170 8.57 -11.95 18.73
C ASP A 170 9.21 -11.06 17.63
N PRO A 171 9.48 -9.77 17.90
CA PRO A 171 10.11 -8.89 16.92
C PRO A 171 11.41 -9.48 16.35
N SER A 172 12.26 -10.07 17.19
CA SER A 172 13.56 -10.64 16.79
C SER A 172 13.46 -11.86 15.85
N LYS A 173 12.25 -12.43 15.75
CA LYS A 173 11.92 -13.55 14.86
C LYS A 173 10.85 -13.19 13.84
N THR A 174 10.65 -11.91 13.59
CA THR A 174 9.67 -11.43 12.60
C THR A 174 10.35 -10.64 11.48
N LEU A 175 9.98 -10.97 10.24
CA LEU A 175 10.34 -10.18 9.07
C LEU A 175 9.31 -9.07 8.84
N PHE A 176 9.75 -7.86 8.51
CA PHE A 176 8.90 -6.85 7.89
C PHE A 176 9.30 -6.65 6.42
N ILE A 177 8.33 -6.70 5.51
CA ILE A 177 8.56 -6.60 4.08
C ILE A 177 7.75 -5.43 3.54
N GLY A 178 8.42 -4.42 3.00
CA GLY A 178 7.78 -3.22 2.46
C GLY A 178 8.62 -2.53 1.40
N ASP A 179 8.03 -1.58 0.67
CA ASP A 179 8.69 -0.88 -0.44
C ASP A 179 9.26 0.50 -0.02
N SER A 180 8.88 0.98 1.17
CA SER A 180 9.23 2.31 1.63
C SER A 180 10.31 2.30 2.71
N ILE A 181 11.48 2.87 2.41
CA ILE A 181 12.53 3.06 3.42
C ILE A 181 12.01 3.89 4.60
N LYS A 182 11.36 5.03 4.30
CA LYS A 182 10.88 5.97 5.32
C LYS A 182 9.78 5.36 6.16
N HIS A 183 8.78 4.73 5.54
CA HIS A 183 7.59 4.27 6.26
C HIS A 183 7.77 2.86 6.83
N ASP A 184 8.35 1.93 6.08
CA ASP A 184 8.41 0.52 6.45
C ASP A 184 9.70 0.18 7.21
N ILE A 185 10.84 0.42 6.56
CA ILE A 185 12.13 -0.10 7.01
C ILE A 185 12.55 0.55 8.33
N VAL A 186 12.52 1.87 8.41
CA VAL A 186 12.94 2.62 9.61
C VAL A 186 12.09 2.25 10.83
N GLY A 187 10.76 2.20 10.66
CA GLY A 187 9.82 1.90 11.74
C GLY A 187 9.94 0.46 12.24
N ALA A 188 10.00 -0.51 11.33
CA ALA A 188 10.14 -1.93 11.68
C ALA A 188 11.49 -2.23 12.36
N ASN A 189 12.60 -1.66 11.87
CA ASN A 189 13.91 -1.82 12.49
C ASN A 189 13.93 -1.30 13.94
N THR A 190 13.24 -0.19 14.20
CA THR A 190 13.21 0.45 15.53
C THR A 190 12.58 -0.44 16.60
N VAL A 191 11.68 -1.36 16.22
CA VAL A 191 11.07 -2.33 17.13
C VAL A 191 11.78 -3.68 17.15
N GLY A 192 12.93 -3.81 16.47
CA GLY A 192 13.76 -5.01 16.48
C GLY A 192 13.38 -6.08 15.46
N MET A 193 12.58 -5.75 14.45
CA MET A 193 12.29 -6.66 13.34
C MET A 193 13.43 -6.67 12.33
N THR A 194 13.59 -7.79 11.62
CA THR A 194 14.45 -7.86 10.43
C THR A 194 13.69 -7.36 9.22
N THR A 195 14.29 -6.49 8.41
CA THR A 195 13.61 -5.82 7.30
C THR A 195 14.07 -6.29 5.93
N ILE A 196 13.10 -6.43 5.03
CA ILE A 196 13.32 -6.70 3.61
C ILE A 196 12.73 -5.54 2.82
N LEU A 197 13.59 -4.77 2.15
CA LEU A 197 13.14 -3.76 1.20
C LEU A 197 12.76 -4.44 -0.12
N PHE A 198 11.48 -4.36 -0.46
CA PHE A 198 10.96 -4.78 -1.76
C PHE A 198 11.08 -3.64 -2.77
N ARG A 199 11.49 -3.96 -4.00
CA ARG A 199 11.47 -3.00 -5.11
C ARG A 199 10.89 -3.66 -6.37
N LYS A 200 10.15 -2.88 -7.15
CA LYS A 200 9.72 -3.28 -8.50
C LYS A 200 10.86 -3.21 -9.51
N GLN A 201 11.81 -2.31 -9.30
CA GLN A 201 12.92 -2.04 -10.21
C GLN A 201 14.24 -1.89 -9.43
N VAL A 202 15.35 -2.16 -10.12
CA VAL A 202 16.70 -2.04 -9.57
C VAL A 202 16.97 -0.59 -9.16
N ASN A 203 17.50 -0.40 -7.97
CA ASN A 203 17.91 0.91 -7.47
C ASN A 203 19.08 0.74 -6.49
N ASN A 204 20.19 1.43 -6.79
CA ASN A 204 21.45 1.33 -6.02
C ASN A 204 21.55 2.33 -4.86
N ARG A 205 20.47 3.02 -4.50
CA ARG A 205 20.47 3.93 -3.35
C ARG A 205 20.61 3.15 -2.03
N PRO A 206 21.45 3.64 -1.09
CA PRO A 206 21.50 3.10 0.26
C PRO A 206 20.09 3.01 0.87
N HIS A 207 19.79 1.89 1.52
CA HIS A 207 18.45 1.61 2.03
C HIS A 207 18.34 1.33 3.52
N GLY A 208 19.42 0.88 4.18
CA GLY A 208 19.40 0.59 5.62
C GLY A 208 18.55 -0.62 6.04
N ALA A 209 17.89 -1.31 5.10
CA ALA A 209 17.26 -2.61 5.33
C ALA A 209 18.29 -3.75 5.44
N ASP A 210 17.99 -4.80 6.22
CA ASP A 210 18.84 -5.98 6.36
C ASP A 210 18.98 -6.75 5.04
N TYR A 211 17.88 -6.82 4.27
CA TYR A 211 17.85 -7.39 2.94
C TYR A 211 17.15 -6.46 1.95
N ALA A 212 17.45 -6.64 0.66
CA ALA A 212 16.72 -6.00 -0.42
C ALA A 212 16.53 -6.97 -1.59
N VAL A 213 15.37 -6.94 -2.22
CA VAL A 213 15.02 -7.80 -3.36
C VAL A 213 14.30 -6.99 -4.43
N VAL A 214 14.47 -7.42 -5.68
CA VAL A 214 13.77 -6.83 -6.83
C VAL A 214 12.83 -7.89 -7.43
N GLY A 215 11.53 -7.63 -7.35
CA GLY A 215 10.51 -8.52 -7.87
C GLY A 215 10.13 -9.70 -6.94
N ILE A 216 8.98 -10.30 -7.23
CA ILE A 216 8.34 -11.32 -6.39
C ILE A 216 9.12 -12.64 -6.39
N GLU A 217 9.79 -12.98 -7.49
CA GLU A 217 10.58 -14.21 -7.58
C GLU A 217 11.79 -14.18 -6.64
N ALA A 218 12.57 -13.09 -6.67
CA ALA A 218 13.69 -12.90 -5.76
C ALA A 218 13.24 -12.88 -4.29
N LEU A 219 12.08 -12.27 -4.02
CA LEU A 219 11.49 -12.28 -2.69
C LEU A 219 11.15 -13.71 -2.24
N ARG A 220 10.50 -14.49 -3.09
CA ARG A 220 10.16 -15.90 -2.81
C ARG A 220 11.41 -16.72 -2.51
N ASP A 221 12.45 -16.56 -3.32
CA ASP A 221 13.69 -17.33 -3.19
C ASP A 221 14.42 -16.98 -1.89
N LEU A 222 14.46 -15.70 -1.51
CA LEU A 222 14.97 -15.26 -0.21
C LEU A 222 14.16 -15.85 0.95
N LEU A 223 12.83 -15.77 0.89
CA LEU A 223 11.97 -16.34 1.93
C LEU A 223 12.20 -17.85 2.10
N ASN A 224 12.38 -18.60 1.02
CA ASN A 224 12.69 -20.03 1.10
C ASN A 224 13.96 -20.35 1.90
N ILE A 225 14.91 -19.41 1.98
CA ILE A 225 16.12 -19.53 2.80
C ILE A 225 15.83 -19.15 4.26
N LEU A 226 15.09 -18.06 4.48
CA LEU A 226 14.89 -17.47 5.80
C LEU A 226 13.85 -18.18 6.68
N ILE A 227 12.84 -18.82 6.07
CA ILE A 227 11.70 -19.47 6.76
C ILE A 227 11.63 -20.98 6.50
N ARG A 228 12.77 -21.71 6.52
CA ARG A 228 12.79 -23.16 6.24
C ARG A 228 11.85 -23.92 7.20
N PRO A 229 11.21 -25.02 6.74
CA PRO A 229 10.55 -25.96 7.65
C PRO A 229 11.60 -26.56 8.60
N GLN A 230 11.20 -26.84 9.84
CA GLN A 230 11.93 -27.81 10.67
C GLN A 230 11.91 -29.19 10.00
#